data_AF-A0A973J7N6-F1
#
_entry.id   AF-A0A973J7N6-F1
#
_cell.length_a   1.000
_cell.length_b   1.000
_cell.length_c   1.000
_cell.angle_alpha   90.00
_cell.angle_beta   90.00
_cell.angle_gamma   90.00
#
_symmetry.space_group_name_H-M   'P 1'
#
loop_
_entity.id
_entity.type
_entity.pdbx_description
1 polymer ?
#
loop_
_entity_poly.entity_id
_entity_poly.type
_entity_poly.pdbx_seq_one_letter_code
_entity_poly.pdbx_strand_id
1 'polypeptide(L)'
;MIAAAPIRWVCFDVGETLLDETRHWAGWADWLGVTHLTFFAALGAVIAQRRDHHEVFPLRRPGCDLAQARAERAAAGVPEGFDAADLYPDVRPVLSRMRAAGLRIA
;
A
#
# COMPACT_ATOMS: atom_id res chain seq x y z
N MET A 1 -8.17 -13.46 -38.70
CA MET A 1 -8.24 -13.41 -37.22
C MET A 1 -6.94 -13.96 -36.68
N ILE A 2 -6.05 -13.12 -36.14
CA ILE A 2 -4.85 -13.61 -35.44
C ILE A 2 -5.31 -14.02 -34.05
N ALA A 3 -5.16 -15.31 -33.70
CA ALA A 3 -5.44 -15.76 -32.34
C ALA A 3 -4.43 -15.09 -31.39
N ALA A 4 -4.91 -14.50 -30.30
CA ALA A 4 -4.04 -13.93 -29.28
C ALA A 4 -3.13 -15.04 -28.71
N ALA A 5 -1.84 -14.74 -28.53
CA ALA A 5 -0.91 -15.65 -27.88
C ALA A 5 -1.39 -15.96 -26.44
N PRO A 6 -1.23 -17.19 -25.95
CA PRO A 6 -1.69 -17.56 -24.61
C PRO A 6 -0.97 -16.73 -23.54
N ILE A 7 -1.72 -16.27 -22.54
CA ILE A 7 -1.18 -15.56 -21.37
C ILE A 7 -0.28 -16.53 -20.60
N ARG A 8 0.95 -16.10 -20.29
CA ARG A 8 1.95 -16.90 -19.55
C ARG A 8 2.28 -16.31 -18.18
N TRP A 9 2.16 -15.00 -18.04
CA TRP A 9 2.50 -14.26 -16.83
C TRP A 9 1.34 -13.33 -16.46
N VAL A 10 1.09 -13.22 -15.16
CA VAL A 10 0.24 -12.20 -14.56
C VAL A 10 1.10 -11.47 -13.54
N CYS A 11 1.27 -10.18 -13.72
CA CYS A 11 2.01 -9.33 -12.81
C CYS A 11 1.03 -8.52 -11.96
N PHE A 12 1.17 -8.56 -10.64
CA PHE A 12 0.34 -7.78 -9.73
C PHE A 12 1.14 -6.60 -9.18
N ASP A 13 0.47 -5.45 -9.09
CA ASP A 13 0.90 -4.46 -8.11
C ASP A 13 0.65 -5.00 -6.69
N VAL A 14 1.24 -4.39 -5.67
CA VAL A 14 1.16 -4.86 -4.29
C VAL A 14 0.15 -4.05 -3.49
N GLY A 15 0.38 -2.74 -3.35
CA GLY A 15 -0.47 -1.84 -2.57
C GLY A 15 -1.84 -1.62 -3.24
N GLU A 16 -2.91 -1.64 -2.46
CA GLU A 16 -4.31 -1.52 -2.92
C GLU A 16 -4.66 -2.48 -4.09
N THR A 17 -3.94 -3.60 -4.18
CA THR A 17 -4.13 -4.67 -5.18
C THR A 17 -4.06 -6.04 -4.53
N LEU A 18 -2.94 -6.34 -3.85
CA LEU A 18 -2.81 -7.53 -3.02
C LEU A 18 -3.03 -7.21 -1.54
N LEU A 19 -2.63 -6.01 -1.12
CA LEU A 19 -2.74 -5.55 0.25
C LEU A 19 -3.75 -4.40 0.35
N ASP A 20 -4.56 -4.42 1.41
CA ASP A 20 -5.28 -3.26 1.93
C ASP A 20 -4.31 -2.46 2.81
N GLU A 21 -3.92 -1.26 2.37
CA GLU A 21 -2.96 -0.42 3.09
C GLU A 21 -3.65 0.52 4.09
N THR A 22 -4.97 0.40 4.28
CA THR A 22 -5.75 1.26 5.19
C THR A 22 -5.15 1.29 6.59
N ARG A 23 -4.78 0.13 7.16
CA ARG A 23 -4.15 0.04 8.48
C ARG A 23 -2.80 0.76 8.54
N HIS A 24 -2.00 0.62 7.48
CA HIS A 24 -0.69 1.24 7.39
C HIS A 24 -0.79 2.78 7.41
N TRP A 25 -1.66 3.33 6.55
CA TRP A 25 -1.90 4.76 6.45
C TRP A 25 -2.61 5.35 7.68
N ALA A 26 -3.57 4.61 8.25
CA ALA A 26 -4.22 4.99 9.51
C ALA A 26 -3.21 5.10 10.66
N GLY A 27 -2.29 4.14 10.79
CA GLY A 27 -1.24 4.19 11.80
C GLY A 27 -0.30 5.38 11.63
N TRP A 28 -0.10 5.86 10.39
CA TRP A 28 0.62 7.11 10.13
C TRP A 28 -0.17 8.34 10.55
N ALA A 29 -1.49 8.38 10.29
CA ALA A 29 -2.36 9.44 10.76
C ALA A 29 -2.35 9.54 12.30
N ASP A 30 -2.46 8.39 12.97
CA ASP A 30 -2.40 8.29 14.44
C ASP A 30 -1.06 8.81 14.96
N TRP A 31 0.06 8.38 14.36
CA TRP A 31 1.41 8.84 14.75
C TRP A 31 1.58 10.36 14.62
N LEU A 32 1.02 10.95 13.58
CA LEU A 32 1.09 12.40 13.33
C LEU A 32 0.07 13.21 14.14
N GLY A 33 -0.83 12.55 14.88
CA GLY A 33 -1.89 13.21 15.64
C GLY A 33 -2.94 13.89 14.76
N VAL A 34 -3.18 13.40 13.55
CA VAL A 34 -4.19 13.92 12.63
C VAL A 34 -5.31 12.89 12.45
N THR A 35 -6.53 13.38 12.20
CA THR A 35 -7.65 12.45 11.96
C THR A 35 -7.41 11.62 10.70
N HIS A 36 -7.89 10.37 10.69
CA HIS A 36 -7.82 9.49 9.50
C HIS A 36 -8.46 10.17 8.29
N LEU A 37 -9.63 10.81 8.46
CA LEU A 37 -10.31 11.55 7.40
C LEU A 37 -9.41 12.64 6.79
N THR A 38 -8.75 13.46 7.62
CA THR A 38 -7.85 14.51 7.15
C THR A 38 -6.63 13.95 6.44
N PHE A 39 -6.04 12.87 6.97
CA PHE A 39 -4.87 12.25 6.36
C PHE A 39 -5.21 11.61 5.01
N PHE A 40 -6.27 10.79 4.94
CA PHE A 40 -6.71 10.14 3.70
C PHE A 40 -7.14 11.15 2.64
N ALA A 41 -7.82 12.24 3.02
CA ALA A 41 -8.17 13.29 2.08
C ALA A 41 -6.91 13.97 1.48
N ALA A 42 -5.89 14.23 2.30
CA ALA A 42 -4.63 14.80 1.83
C ALA A 42 -3.85 13.81 0.95
N LEU A 43 -3.77 12.54 1.36
CA LEU A 43 -3.12 11.47 0.60
C LEU A 43 -3.77 11.32 -0.79
N GLY A 44 -5.10 11.22 -0.84
CA GLY A 44 -5.84 11.15 -2.09
C GLY A 44 -5.63 12.37 -2.97
N ALA A 45 -5.57 13.58 -2.39
CA ALA A 45 -5.30 14.81 -3.14
C ALA A 45 -3.88 14.82 -3.77
N VAL A 46 -2.87 14.31 -3.06
CA VAL A 46 -1.49 14.17 -3.57
C VAL A 46 -1.43 13.15 -4.71
N ILE A 47 -2.05 11.98 -4.52
CA ILE A 47 -2.10 10.91 -5.53
C ILE A 47 -2.85 11.37 -6.79
N ALA A 48 -3.98 12.07 -6.64
CA ALA A 48 -4.76 12.60 -7.76
C ALA A 48 -3.96 13.60 -8.60
N GLN A 49 -2.98 14.28 -8.00
CA GLN A 49 -2.05 15.19 -8.68
C GLN A 49 -0.84 14.48 -9.28
N ARG A 50 -0.75 13.14 -9.18
CA ARG A 50 0.39 12.32 -9.61
C ARG A 50 1.72 12.72 -8.96
N ARG A 51 1.64 13.20 -7.73
CA ARG A 51 2.80 13.52 -6.89
C ARG A 51 3.25 12.28 -6.12
N ASP A 52 4.44 12.33 -5.54
CA ASP A 52 4.89 11.26 -4.65
C ASP A 52 3.96 11.24 -3.42
N HIS A 53 3.37 10.08 -3.12
CA HIS A 53 2.40 9.96 -2.04
C HIS A 53 3.01 10.27 -0.66
N HIS A 54 4.34 10.12 -0.49
CA HIS A 54 5.05 10.56 0.71
C HIS A 54 5.00 12.07 0.92
N GLU A 55 4.65 12.86 -0.09
CA GLU A 55 4.43 14.30 0.09
C GLU A 55 3.24 14.61 1.02
N VAL A 56 2.39 13.63 1.36
CA VAL A 56 1.36 13.76 2.39
C VAL A 56 1.96 14.13 3.77
N PHE A 57 3.15 13.60 4.09
CA PHE A 57 3.80 13.79 5.39
C PHE A 57 4.16 15.26 5.66
N PRO A 58 4.99 15.92 4.82
CA PRO A 58 5.30 17.34 5.00
C PRO A 58 4.07 18.25 4.85
N LEU A 59 3.01 17.82 4.14
CA LEU A 59 1.75 18.56 4.07
C LEU A 59 0.96 18.52 5.39
N ARG A 60 1.04 17.44 6.17
CA ARG A 60 0.36 17.30 7.46
C ARG A 60 1.22 17.78 8.63
N ARG A 61 2.54 17.62 8.53
CA ARG A 61 3.53 18.08 9.50
C ARG A 61 4.71 18.72 8.75
N PRO A 62 4.70 20.06 8.55
CA PRO A 62 5.78 20.76 7.86
C PRO A 62 7.16 20.40 8.42
N GLY A 63 8.11 20.09 7.52
CA GLY A 63 9.45 19.65 7.90
C GLY A 63 9.56 18.20 8.39
N CYS A 64 8.52 17.38 8.26
CA CYS A 64 8.59 15.95 8.59
C CYS A 64 9.61 15.24 7.69
N ASP A 65 10.68 14.73 8.33
CA ASP A 65 11.56 13.73 7.74
C ASP A 65 10.93 12.34 7.97
N LEU A 66 10.53 11.69 6.88
CA LEU A 66 9.88 10.38 6.94
C LEU A 66 10.81 9.27 7.42
N ALA A 67 12.11 9.33 7.10
CA ALA A 67 13.06 8.32 7.54
C ALA A 67 13.27 8.42 9.06
N GLN A 68 13.39 9.64 9.58
CA GLN A 68 13.43 9.89 11.02
C GLN A 68 12.13 9.41 11.69
N ALA A 69 10.97 9.77 11.14
CA ALA A 69 9.69 9.37 11.71
C ALA A 69 9.51 7.84 11.73
N ARG A 70 9.99 7.12 10.71
CA ARG A 70 10.02 5.65 10.69
C ARG A 70 10.88 5.08 11.82
N ALA A 71 12.06 5.65 12.04
CA ALA A 71 12.95 5.24 13.13
C ALA A 71 12.31 5.49 14.51
N GLU A 72 11.67 6.65 14.70
CA GLU A 72 10.96 6.99 15.94
C GLU A 72 9.79 6.03 16.20
N ARG A 73 8.97 5.73 15.18
CA ARG A 73 7.89 4.74 15.26
C ARG A 73 8.39 3.35 15.64
N ALA A 74 9.47 2.90 15.01
CA ALA A 74 10.08 1.61 15.32
C ALA A 74 10.60 1.56 16.77
N ALA A 75 11.27 2.62 17.24
CA ALA A 75 11.74 2.73 18.62
C ALA A 75 10.58 2.78 19.64
N ALA A 76 9.44 3.32 19.24
CA ALA A 76 8.21 3.35 20.04
C ALA A 76 7.42 2.02 20.02
N GLY A 77 7.94 0.97 19.35
CA GLY A 77 7.30 -0.34 19.30
C GLY A 77 6.16 -0.46 18.29
N VAL A 78 6.02 0.52 17.39
CA VAL A 78 5.00 0.53 16.32
C VAL A 78 5.65 0.62 14.93
N PRO A 79 6.56 -0.32 14.59
CA PRO A 79 7.25 -0.29 13.31
C PRO A 79 6.26 -0.36 12.14
N GLU A 80 6.68 0.16 10.99
CA GLU A 80 5.98 -0.12 9.74
C GLU A 80 6.06 -1.61 9.42
N GLY A 81 4.97 -2.16 8.90
CA GLY A 81 4.94 -3.53 8.43
C GLY A 81 3.54 -3.95 8.03
N PHE A 82 3.50 -4.96 7.16
CA PHE A 82 2.28 -5.65 6.76
C PHE A 82 2.32 -7.08 7.27
N ASP A 83 1.15 -7.63 7.56
CA ASP A 83 0.99 -9.03 7.91
C ASP A 83 -0.08 -9.70 7.04
N ALA A 84 -0.34 -10.98 7.30
CA ALA A 84 -1.26 -11.76 6.49
C ALA A 84 -2.72 -11.26 6.54
N ALA A 85 -3.11 -10.50 7.57
CA ALA A 85 -4.43 -9.91 7.71
C ALA A 85 -4.62 -8.68 6.82
N ASP A 86 -3.53 -8.06 6.34
CA ASP A 86 -3.60 -6.94 5.39
C ASP A 86 -3.84 -7.42 3.95
N LEU A 87 -3.81 -8.73 3.66
CA LEU A 87 -4.13 -9.25 2.33
C LEU A 87 -5.64 -9.17 2.07
N TYR A 88 -6.04 -8.80 0.85
CA TYR A 88 -7.44 -8.97 0.45
C TYR A 88 -7.85 -10.45 0.51
N PRO A 89 -9.12 -10.75 0.91
CA PRO A 89 -9.53 -12.12 1.20
C PRO A 89 -9.37 -13.12 0.05
N ASP A 90 -9.41 -12.64 -1.19
CA ASP A 90 -9.37 -13.44 -2.41
C ASP A 90 -7.97 -13.63 -2.99
N VAL A 91 -6.96 -12.92 -2.50
CA VAL A 91 -5.59 -12.98 -3.03
C VAL A 91 -5.05 -14.41 -3.01
N ARG A 92 -5.05 -15.07 -1.85
CA ARG A 92 -4.49 -16.43 -1.75
C ARG A 92 -5.24 -17.44 -2.63
N PRO A 93 -6.59 -17.49 -2.63
CA PRO A 93 -7.35 -18.32 -3.57
C PRO A 93 -7.08 -18.03 -5.05
N VAL A 94 -6.98 -16.76 -5.45
CA VAL A 94 -6.73 -16.35 -6.85
C VAL A 94 -5.34 -16.78 -7.29
N LEU A 95 -4.30 -16.44 -6.54
CA LEU A 95 -2.92 -16.79 -6.90
C LEU A 95 -2.73 -18.32 -6.97
N SER A 96 -3.37 -19.07 -6.07
CA SER A 96 -3.34 -20.54 -6.09
C SER A 96 -3.98 -21.11 -7.35
N ARG A 97 -5.16 -20.60 -7.75
CA ARG A 97 -5.84 -21.03 -8.99
C ARG A 97 -5.04 -20.69 -10.23
N MET A 98 -4.44 -19.50 -10.28
CA MET A 98 -3.59 -19.09 -11.41
C MET A 98 -2.38 -20.00 -11.58
N ARG A 99 -1.69 -20.33 -10.48
CA ARG A 99 -0.57 -21.29 -10.51
C ARG A 99 -1.03 -22.68 -10.97
N ALA A 100 -2.17 -23.16 -10.48
CA ALA A 100 -2.74 -24.45 -10.90
C ALA A 100 -3.11 -24.47 -12.40
N ALA A 101 -3.49 -23.32 -12.97
CA ALA A 101 -3.75 -23.16 -14.39
C ALA A 101 -2.48 -23.01 -15.26
N GLY A 102 -1.28 -23.11 -14.67
CA GLY A 102 -0.01 -23.01 -15.38
C GLY A 102 0.46 -21.58 -15.65
N LEU A 103 -0.18 -20.57 -15.05
CA LEU A 103 0.26 -19.18 -15.13
C LEU A 103 1.42 -18.94 -14.16
N ARG A 104 2.38 -18.14 -14.62
CA ARG A 104 3.44 -17.59 -13.77
C ARG A 104 2.99 -16.26 -13.18
N ILE A 105 3.44 -15.96 -11.96
CA ILE A 105 3.01 -14.79 -11.20
C ILE A 105 4.25 -13.99 -10.84
N ALA A 106 4.19 -12.68 -11.06
CA ALA A 106 5.20 -11.70 -10.65
C ALA A 106 4.56 -10.58 -9.82
#